data_AF-A0A1E4NPC5-F1
#
_entry.id   AF-A0A1E4NPC5-F1
#
_cell.length_a   1.000
_cell.length_b   1.000
_cell.length_c   1.000
_cell.angle_alpha   90.00
_cell.angle_beta   90.00
_cell.angle_gamma   90.00
#
_symmetry.space_group_name_H-M   'P 1'
#
loop_
_entity.id
_entity.type
_entity.pdbx_description
1 polymer ?
#
loop_
_entity_poly.entity_id
_entity_poly.type
_entity_poly.pdbx_seq_one_letter_code
_entity_poly.pdbx_strand_id
1 'polypeptide(L)' 'MGGIAHVVGDAALRAKAPIRYLGAAPIVVRGAVSGHAYPFAVGRAVQSVDARDVAGLLKKGIFRRCT' A
#
# COMPACT_ATOMS: atom_id res chain seq x y z
N MET A 1 -11.42 -34.91 -9.95
CA MET A 1 -10.60 -34.03 -10.80
C MET A 1 -11.31 -32.68 -10.89
N GLY A 2 -10.84 -31.65 -10.19
CA GLY A 2 -11.43 -30.32 -10.19
C GLY A 2 -10.36 -29.32 -9.77
N GLY A 3 -9.62 -28.82 -10.75
CA GLY A 3 -8.33 -28.14 -10.57
C GLY A 3 -8.44 -26.70 -10.08
N ILE A 4 -7.63 -26.42 -9.05
CA ILE A 4 -6.74 -25.26 -8.86
C ILE A 4 -6.77 -24.13 -9.93
N ALA A 5 -7.84 -23.33 -10.02
CA ALA A 5 -7.88 -22.19 -10.95
C ALA A 5 -7.84 -20.80 -10.28
N HIS A 6 -7.94 -20.67 -8.95
CA HIS A 6 -8.23 -19.37 -8.31
C HIS A 6 -7.10 -18.72 -7.48
N VAL A 7 -5.94 -19.37 -7.32
CA VAL A 7 -4.90 -18.83 -6.41
C VAL A 7 -3.89 -17.91 -7.14
N VAL A 8 -3.68 -18.09 -8.45
CA VAL A 8 -2.65 -17.37 -9.22
C VAL A 8 -3.09 -15.94 -9.59
N GLY A 9 -4.40 -15.69 -9.75
CA GLY A 9 -4.93 -14.36 -10.05
C GLY A 9 -4.92 -13.38 -8.86
N ASP A 10 -5.12 -13.90 -7.64
CA ASP A 10 -5.26 -13.07 -6.42
C ASP A 10 -3.91 -12.50 -5.95
N ALA A 11 -2.84 -13.29 -6.08
CA ALA A 11 -1.48 -12.89 -5.69
C ALA A 11 -0.90 -11.80 -6.60
N ALA A 12 -1.17 -11.87 -7.91
CA ALA A 12 -0.77 -10.85 -8.88
C ALA A 12 -1.60 -9.54 -8.75
N LEU A 13 -2.89 -9.65 -8.35
CA LEU A 13 -3.74 -8.50 -8.00
C LEU A 13 -3.33 -7.81 -6.69
N ARG A 14 -2.53 -8.48 -5.85
CA ARG A 14 -1.97 -7.96 -4.59
C ARG A 14 -0.52 -7.50 -4.73
N ALA A 15 -0.12 -7.02 -5.91
CA ALA A 15 1.17 -6.35 -6.06
C ALA A 15 1.33 -5.28 -4.97
N LYS A 16 2.45 -5.33 -4.24
CA LYS A 16 2.78 -4.34 -3.20
C LYS A 16 3.90 -3.44 -3.69
N ALA A 17 3.80 -2.15 -3.38
CA ALA A 17 4.84 -1.18 -3.71
C ALA A 17 5.32 -0.46 -2.43
N PRO A 18 6.64 -0.26 -2.26
CA PRO A 18 7.16 0.49 -1.14
C PRO A 18 6.93 2.00 -1.34
N ILE A 19 6.38 2.65 -0.33
CA ILE A 19 6.28 4.11 -0.26
C ILE A 19 6.86 4.62 1.06
N ARG A 20 7.37 5.85 1.03
CA ARG A 20 7.90 6.57 2.18
C ARG A 20 6.93 7.64 2.65
N TYR A 21 6.56 7.60 3.92
CA TYR A 21 5.89 8.66 4.66
C TYR A 21 6.86 9.78 5.02
N LEU A 22 6.44 11.03 4.83
CA LEU A 22 7.25 12.24 5.03
C LEU A 22 6.77 13.11 6.20
N GLY A 23 5.66 12.77 6.85
CA GLY A 23 5.15 13.54 7.98
C GLY A 23 5.83 13.19 9.31
N ALA A 24 5.59 14.05 10.31
CA ALA A 24 6.19 13.91 11.64
C ALA A 24 5.31 13.14 12.64
N ALA A 25 3.99 13.20 12.49
CA ALA A 25 3.04 12.59 13.43
C ALA A 25 2.63 11.17 12.99
N PRO A 26 2.35 10.25 13.92
CA PRO A 26 1.74 8.97 13.58
C PRO A 26 0.34 9.16 12.97
N ILE A 27 0.04 8.47 11.86
CA ILE A 27 -1.26 8.49 11.19
C ILE A 27 -1.69 7.08 10.75
N VAL A 28 -3.00 6.89 10.56
CA VAL A 28 -3.55 5.71 9.89
C VAL A 28 -4.26 6.17 8.63
N VAL A 29 -3.87 5.63 7.48
CA VAL A 29 -4.50 5.95 6.19
C VAL A 29 -5.20 4.72 5.65
N ARG A 30 -6.48 4.87 5.31
CA ARG A 30 -7.23 3.84 4.60
C ARG A 30 -6.96 3.94 3.10
N GLY A 31 -6.56 2.84 2.48
CA GLY A 31 -6.46 2.69 1.03
C GLY A 31 -7.82 2.91 0.38
N ALA A 32 -7.89 3.77 -0.63
CA ALA A 32 -9.15 4.11 -1.29
C ALA A 32 -9.69 2.97 -2.15
N VAL A 33 -8.82 2.09 -2.65
CA VAL A 33 -9.20 0.97 -3.54
C VAL A 33 -9.28 -0.34 -2.77
N SER A 34 -8.23 -0.66 -1.99
CA SER A 34 -8.21 -1.94 -1.26
C SER A 34 -8.98 -1.90 0.06
N GLY A 35 -9.25 -0.70 0.61
CA GLY A 35 -9.84 -0.52 1.93
C GLY A 35 -8.90 -0.83 3.10
N HIS A 36 -7.65 -1.25 2.85
CA HIS A 36 -6.67 -1.58 3.89
C HIS A 36 -6.28 -0.36 4.75
N ALA A 37 -6.11 -0.57 6.04
CA ALA A 37 -5.58 0.44 6.95
C ALA A 37 -4.04 0.34 7.03
N TYR A 38 -3.36 1.45 6.73
CA TYR A 38 -1.91 1.56 6.75
C TYR A 38 -1.47 2.51 7.87
N PRO A 39 -0.85 2.01 8.95
CA PRO A 39 -0.25 2.85 9.97
C PRO A 39 1.11 3.39 9.50
N PHE A 40 1.31 4.70 9.55
CA PHE A 40 2.57 5.36 9.25
C PHE A 40 3.07 6.15 10.46
N ALA A 41 4.38 6.14 10.68
CA ALA A 41 5.04 6.92 11.72
C ALA A 41 6.48 7.22 11.28
N VAL A 42 7.11 8.24 11.85
CA VAL A 42 8.49 8.63 11.52
C VAL A 42 9.49 7.48 11.72
N GLY A 43 9.32 6.67 12.77
CA GLY A 43 10.15 5.48 13.03
C GLY A 43 9.88 4.30 12.08
N ARG A 44 8.83 4.38 11.26
CA ARG A 44 8.46 3.38 10.25
C ARG A 44 8.04 4.07 8.96
N ALA A 45 8.93 4.93 8.46
CA ALA A 45 8.61 5.80 7.34
C ALA A 45 8.40 5.02 6.04
N VAL A 46 9.07 3.90 5.82
CA VAL A 46 8.91 3.09 4.60
C VAL A 46 7.98 1.91 4.87
N GLN A 47 6.95 1.74 4.04
CA GLN A 47 5.99 0.64 4.14
C GLN A 47 5.55 0.16 2.76
N SER A 48 5.36 -1.17 2.64
CA SER A 48 4.76 -1.78 1.46
C SER A 48 3.24 -1.67 1.51
N VAL A 49 2.66 -0.96 0.54
CA VAL A 49 1.20 -0.77 0.39
C VAL A 49 0.70 -1.52 -0.84
N ASP A 50 -0.61 -1.76 -0.92
CA ASP A 50 -1.21 -2.28 -2.16
C ASP A 50 -0.97 -1.30 -3.32
N ALA A 51 -0.49 -1.81 -4.45
CA ALA A 51 -0.14 -1.02 -5.62
C ALA A 51 -1.33 -0.18 -6.13
N ARG A 52 -2.56 -0.67 -5.94
CA ARG A 52 -3.79 0.03 -6.34
C ARG A 52 -4.03 1.30 -5.52
N ASP A 53 -3.55 1.35 -4.28
CA ASP A 53 -3.71 2.52 -3.40
C ASP A 53 -2.60 3.57 -3.58
N VAL A 54 -1.46 3.20 -4.17
CA VAL A 54 -0.25 4.04 -4.27
C VAL A 54 -0.55 5.40 -4.89
N ALA A 55 -1.26 5.45 -6.02
CA ALA A 55 -1.55 6.69 -6.72
C ALA A 55 -2.33 7.68 -5.82
N GLY A 56 -3.32 7.17 -5.08
CA GLY A 56 -4.10 7.96 -4.13
C GLY A 56 -3.28 8.42 -2.92
N LEU A 57 -2.35 7.59 -2.44
CA LEU A 57 -1.44 7.96 -1.35
C LEU A 57 -0.45 9.04 -1.79
N LEU A 58 0.18 8.90 -2.96
CA LEU A 58 1.12 9.89 -3.48
C LEU A 58 0.47 11.26 -3.74
N LYS A 59 -0.79 11.29 -4.16
CA LYS A 59 -1.55 12.54 -4.37
C LYS A 59 -1.71 13.38 -3.08
N LYS A 60 -1.55 12.78 -1.89
CA LYS A 60 -1.63 13.50 -0.61
C LYS A 60 -0.40 14.37 -0.32
N GLY A 61 0.69 14.27 -1.09
CA GLY A 61 1.90 15.09 -0.94
C GLY A 61 2.79 14.74 0.26
N ILE A 62 2.27 14.02 1.26
CA ILE A 62 3.00 13.53 2.45
C ILE A 62 3.60 12.13 2.26
N PHE A 63 3.58 11.61 1.03
CA PHE A 63 4.15 10.30 0.66
C PHE A 63 5.02 10.41 -0.59
N ARG A 64 6.05 9.57 -0.70
CA ARG A 64 6.94 9.47 -1.86
C ARG A 64 7.16 8.01 -2.26
N ARG A 65 7.44 7.74 -3.54
CA ARG A 65 7.89 6.41 -3.99
C ARG A 65 9.29 6.13 -3.45
N CYS A 66 9.52 4.89 -3.04
CA CYS A 66 10.86 4.33 -2.89
C CYS A 66 11.20 3.63 -4.20
N THR A 67 12.05 4.26 -5.01
CA THR A 67 12.68 3.63 -6.17
C THR A 67 13.84 2.74 -5.73
#